data_AF-A0A2Z6AZB2-F1
#
_entry.id   AF-A0A2Z6AZB2-F1
#
_cell.length_a   1.000
_cell.length_b   1.000
_cell.length_c   1.000
_cell.angle_alpha   90.00
_cell.angle_beta   90.00
_cell.angle_gamma   90.00
#
_symmetry.space_group_name_H-M   'P 1'
#
loop_
_entity.id
_entity.type
_entity.pdbx_description
1 polymer ?
#
loop_
_entity_poly.entity_id
_entity_poly.type
_entity_poly.pdbx_seq_one_letter_code
_entity_poly.pdbx_strand_id
1 'polypeptide(L)'
;MSQLQHTKCKGFTLIELIAVLVILGIIAGFAIPRFATLRDNAESASLEGVMAAAVSQCSIEHARLVLDPTLAGGGATVSNIATNAANNVSYDSVKFQAPDFAANAGADTITITVNYNSGQGSATIAPVIWEQP
;
A
#
# COMPACT_ATOMS: atom_id res chain seq x y z
N MET A 1 45.93 47.30 -28.10
CA MET A 1 45.08 46.49 -29.01
C MET A 1 44.74 45.19 -28.29
N SER A 2 43.53 45.12 -27.71
CA SER A 2 43.04 43.93 -26.99
C SER A 2 42.32 43.04 -27.99
N GLN A 3 42.93 41.93 -28.38
CA GLN A 3 42.30 40.90 -29.21
C GLN A 3 41.32 40.12 -28.33
N LEU A 4 40.02 40.34 -28.54
CA LEU A 4 38.95 39.54 -27.94
C LEU A 4 39.00 38.13 -28.54
N GLN A 5 39.50 37.17 -27.77
CA GLN A 5 39.55 35.77 -28.17
C GLN A 5 38.13 35.22 -28.31
N HIS A 6 37.73 34.93 -29.55
CA HIS A 6 36.47 34.25 -29.86
C HIS A 6 36.57 32.77 -29.48
N THR A 7 36.03 32.40 -28.32
CA THR A 7 35.90 30.99 -27.92
C THR A 7 34.84 30.31 -28.79
N LYS A 8 35.27 29.45 -29.71
CA LYS A 8 34.38 28.67 -30.57
C LYS A 8 33.60 27.68 -29.70
N CYS A 9 32.33 27.96 -29.43
CA CYS A 9 31.43 26.99 -28.81
C CYS A 9 31.27 25.79 -29.75
N LYS A 10 31.74 24.61 -29.34
CA LYS A 10 31.44 23.35 -30.02
C LYS A 10 29.94 23.07 -29.84
N GLY A 11 29.17 23.17 -30.92
CA GLY A 11 27.77 22.75 -30.94
C GLY A 11 27.65 21.23 -30.90
N PHE A 12 26.53 20.73 -30.36
CA PHE A 12 26.16 19.31 -30.37
C PHE A 12 25.90 18.86 -31.82
N THR A 13 26.41 17.70 -32.21
CA THR A 13 26.23 17.18 -33.56
C THR A 13 24.86 16.50 -33.71
N LEU A 14 24.27 16.53 -34.92
CA LEU A 14 23.01 15.81 -35.18
C LEU A 14 23.14 14.30 -34.93
N ILE A 15 24.33 13.74 -35.17
CA ILE A 15 24.57 12.31 -34.96
C ILE A 15 24.58 11.95 -33.47
N GLU A 16 25.09 12.83 -32.59
CA GLU A 16 25.03 12.62 -31.14
C GLU A 16 23.58 12.61 -30.64
N LEU A 17 22.72 13.49 -31.18
CA LEU A 17 21.31 13.52 -30.79
C LEU A 17 20.57 12.24 -31.21
N ILE A 18 20.85 11.75 -32.42
CA ILE A 18 20.25 10.51 -32.93
C ILE A 18 20.74 9.29 -32.15
N ALA A 19 22.05 9.21 -31.86
CA ALA A 19 22.62 8.11 -31.09
C ALA A 19 21.95 7.98 -29.70
N VAL A 20 21.70 9.12 -29.02
CA VAL A 20 21.02 9.13 -27.71
C VAL A 20 19.56 8.67 -27.84
N LEU A 21 18.82 9.13 -28.84
CA LEU A 21 17.43 8.71 -29.06
C LEU A 21 17.31 7.21 -29.34
N VAL A 22 18.25 6.65 -30.10
CA VAL A 22 18.30 5.20 -30.37
C VAL A 22 18.57 4.43 -29.08
N ILE A 23 19.55 4.85 -28.28
CA ILE A 23 19.88 4.19 -27.00
C ILE A 23 18.68 4.28 -26.04
N LEU A 24 18.08 5.47 -25.87
CA LEU A 24 16.90 5.66 -25.04
C LEU A 24 15.70 4.85 -25.55
N GLY A 25 15.52 4.73 -26.86
CA GLY A 25 14.46 3.92 -27.46
C GLY A 25 14.59 2.42 -27.14
N ILE A 26 15.82 1.87 -27.23
CA ILE A 26 16.09 0.47 -26.89
C ILE A 26 15.85 0.24 -25.39
N ILE A 27 16.38 1.11 -24.53
CA ILE A 27 16.22 1.00 -23.07
C ILE A 27 14.74 1.15 -22.68
N ALA A 28 14.02 2.11 -23.26
CA ALA A 28 12.61 2.33 -22.98
C ALA A 28 11.74 1.12 -23.36
N GLY A 29 12.06 0.45 -24.48
CA GLY A 29 11.36 -0.76 -24.91
C GLY A 29 11.40 -1.90 -23.88
N PHE A 30 12.52 -2.07 -23.18
CA PHE A 30 12.65 -3.05 -22.09
C PHE A 30 12.17 -2.50 -20.74
N ALA A 31 12.45 -1.23 -20.44
CA ALA A 31 12.21 -0.64 -19.13
C ALA A 31 10.71 -0.45 -18.84
N ILE A 32 9.90 -0.08 -19.84
CA ILE A 32 8.47 0.19 -19.62
C ILE A 32 7.71 -1.06 -19.13
N PRO A 33 7.79 -2.23 -19.80
CA PRO A 33 7.10 -3.44 -19.31
C PRO A 33 7.59 -3.90 -17.94
N ARG A 34 8.92 -3.85 -17.72
CA ARG A 34 9.51 -4.22 -16.43
C ARG A 34 9.09 -3.26 -15.31
N PHE A 35 9.01 -1.97 -15.58
CA PHE A 35 8.58 -0.98 -14.60
C PHE A 35 7.10 -1.12 -14.25
N ALA A 36 6.23 -1.42 -15.23
CA ALA A 36 4.81 -1.70 -14.97
C ALA A 36 4.65 -2.90 -14.01
N THR A 37 5.25 -4.05 -14.34
CA THR A 37 5.18 -5.24 -13.47
C THR A 37 5.79 -5.03 -12.08
N LEU A 38 6.88 -4.27 -11.96
CA LEU A 38 7.46 -3.93 -10.66
C LEU A 38 6.55 -3.06 -9.81
N ARG A 39 5.82 -2.13 -10.43
CA ARG A 39 4.83 -1.30 -9.74
C ARG A 39 3.67 -2.13 -9.23
N ASP A 40 3.12 -3.01 -10.06
CA ASP A 40 2.01 -3.89 -9.66
C ASP A 40 2.40 -4.80 -8.49
N ASN A 41 3.61 -5.38 -8.53
CA ASN A 41 4.13 -6.19 -7.44
C ASN A 41 4.38 -5.37 -6.16
N ALA A 42 4.90 -4.15 -6.28
CA ALA A 42 5.13 -3.28 -5.13
C ALA A 42 3.82 -2.83 -4.47
N GLU A 43 2.78 -2.63 -5.28
CA GLU A 43 1.43 -2.33 -4.81
C GLU A 43 0.82 -3.53 -4.08
N SER A 44 0.89 -4.73 -4.65
CA SER A 44 0.43 -5.96 -3.96
C SER A 44 1.15 -6.17 -2.62
N ALA A 45 2.47 -5.99 -2.59
CA ALA A 45 3.26 -6.15 -1.37
C ALA A 45 2.93 -5.10 -0.30
N SER A 46 2.64 -3.85 -0.69
CA SER A 46 2.24 -2.82 0.27
C SER A 46 0.87 -3.11 0.88
N LEU A 47 -0.06 -3.59 0.05
CA LEU A 47 -1.39 -4.01 0.45
C LEU A 47 -1.38 -5.24 1.39
N GLU A 48 -0.51 -6.21 1.13
CA GLU A 48 -0.27 -7.33 2.06
C GLU A 48 0.27 -6.85 3.42
N GLY A 49 1.19 -5.88 3.43
CA GLY A 49 1.69 -5.27 4.66
C GLY A 49 0.60 -4.54 5.45
N VAL A 50 -0.29 -3.84 4.74
CA VAL A 50 -1.47 -3.19 5.30
C VAL A 50 -2.40 -4.22 5.95
N MET A 51 -2.67 -5.35 5.29
CA MET A 51 -3.47 -6.45 5.88
C MET A 51 -2.82 -7.07 7.12
N ALA A 52 -1.51 -7.31 7.10
CA ALA A 52 -0.80 -7.87 8.24
C ALA A 52 -0.86 -6.95 9.48
N ALA A 53 -0.78 -5.64 9.26
CA ALA A 53 -0.97 -4.66 10.32
C ALA A 53 -2.40 -4.67 10.88
N ALA A 54 -3.40 -4.81 10.02
CA ALA A 54 -4.80 -4.92 10.44
C ALA A 54 -5.06 -6.16 11.31
N VAL A 55 -4.53 -7.33 10.91
CA VAL A 55 -4.62 -8.57 11.70
C VAL A 55 -3.93 -8.40 13.05
N SER A 56 -2.76 -7.76 13.08
CA SER A 56 -2.02 -7.48 14.32
C SER A 56 -2.80 -6.54 15.24
N GLN A 57 -3.56 -5.60 14.69
CA GLN A 57 -4.40 -4.73 15.51
C GLN A 57 -5.55 -5.49 16.16
N CYS A 58 -6.17 -6.46 15.48
CA CYS A 58 -7.19 -7.31 16.08
C CYS A 58 -6.67 -8.08 17.30
N SER A 59 -5.45 -8.64 17.22
CA SER A 59 -4.84 -9.34 18.36
C SER A 59 -4.48 -8.39 19.52
N ILE A 60 -3.99 -7.18 19.23
CA ILE A 60 -3.72 -6.16 20.25
C ILE A 60 -5.01 -5.73 20.93
N GLU A 61 -6.08 -5.45 20.18
CA GLU A 61 -7.35 -5.02 20.77
C GLU A 61 -8.03 -6.17 21.54
N HIS A 62 -7.90 -7.41 21.08
CA HIS A 62 -8.32 -8.57 21.87
C HIS A 62 -7.61 -8.59 23.23
N ALA A 63 -6.27 -8.51 23.25
CA ALA A 63 -5.51 -8.50 24.49
C ALA A 63 -5.89 -7.34 25.42
N ARG A 64 -6.14 -6.15 24.86
CA ARG A 64 -6.58 -4.97 25.63
C ARG A 64 -7.94 -5.17 26.27
N LEU A 65 -8.90 -5.76 25.54
CA LEU A 65 -10.26 -6.00 26.04
C LEU A 65 -10.35 -7.19 27.01
N VAL A 66 -9.42 -8.15 26.92
CA VAL A 66 -9.27 -9.21 27.94
C VAL A 66 -8.73 -8.64 29.25
N LEU A 67 -7.77 -7.71 29.17
CA LEU A 67 -7.17 -7.07 30.36
C LEU A 67 -8.12 -6.08 31.04
N ASP A 68 -8.84 -5.29 30.26
CA ASP A 68 -9.83 -4.34 30.76
C ASP A 68 -11.11 -4.38 29.92
N PRO A 69 -12.10 -5.20 30.35
CA PRO A 69 -13.35 -5.37 29.61
C PRO A 69 -14.26 -4.13 29.66
N THR A 70 -13.91 -3.10 30.44
CA THR A 70 -14.70 -1.88 30.55
C THR A 70 -14.44 -0.88 29.41
N LEU A 71 -13.30 -1.01 28.71
CA LEU A 71 -12.85 -0.08 27.67
C LEU A 71 -13.76 -0.02 26.43
N ALA A 72 -14.57 -1.05 26.16
CA ALA A 72 -15.48 -1.10 25.01
C ALA A 72 -16.96 -1.35 25.40
N GLY A 73 -17.35 -1.06 26.64
CA GLY A 73 -18.73 -1.28 27.11
C GLY A 73 -19.17 -2.75 27.10
N GLY A 74 -18.20 -3.67 27.02
CA GLY A 74 -18.35 -5.11 26.93
C GLY A 74 -16.98 -5.73 26.66
N GLY A 75 -16.73 -6.94 27.17
CA GLY A 75 -15.42 -7.59 27.10
C GLY A 75 -14.93 -7.91 25.68
N ALA A 76 -13.94 -8.78 25.58
CA ALA A 76 -13.33 -9.22 24.32
C ALA A 76 -14.30 -10.06 23.46
N THR A 77 -15.29 -9.39 22.87
CA THR A 77 -16.17 -9.95 21.84
C THR A 77 -15.64 -9.54 20.47
N VAL A 78 -15.79 -10.39 19.45
CA VAL A 78 -15.38 -10.05 18.07
C VAL A 78 -15.99 -8.76 17.54
N SER A 79 -17.19 -8.40 17.98
CA SER A 79 -17.83 -7.12 17.61
C SER A 79 -17.07 -5.91 18.16
N ASN A 80 -16.65 -5.99 19.43
CA ASN A 80 -15.90 -4.92 20.08
C ASN A 80 -14.46 -4.85 19.54
N ILE A 81 -13.84 -6.01 19.30
CA ILE A 81 -12.49 -6.10 18.72
C ILE A 81 -12.49 -5.51 17.31
N ALA A 82 -13.43 -5.90 16.45
CA ALA A 82 -13.53 -5.37 15.08
C ALA A 82 -13.74 -3.86 15.06
N THR A 83 -14.62 -3.33 15.93
CA THR A 83 -14.90 -1.90 16.01
C THR A 83 -13.68 -1.11 16.48
N ASN A 84 -12.98 -1.57 17.53
CA ASN A 84 -11.80 -0.88 18.04
C ASN A 84 -10.60 -1.03 17.09
N ALA A 85 -10.41 -2.19 16.47
CA ALA A 85 -9.36 -2.40 15.49
C ALA A 85 -9.55 -1.49 14.27
N ALA A 86 -10.78 -1.35 13.75
CA ALA A 86 -11.07 -0.42 12.66
C ALA A 86 -10.74 1.04 13.02
N ASN A 87 -10.99 1.45 14.27
CA ASN A 87 -10.74 2.82 14.73
C ASN A 87 -9.26 3.10 15.06
N ASN A 88 -8.48 2.07 15.39
CA ASN A 88 -7.13 2.21 15.89
C ASN A 88 -6.05 1.66 14.95
N VAL A 89 -6.44 1.06 13.82
CA VAL A 89 -5.51 0.76 12.74
C VAL A 89 -5.02 2.07 12.12
N SER A 90 -3.73 2.31 12.21
CA SER A 90 -3.03 3.37 11.49
C SER A 90 -1.87 2.75 10.74
N TYR A 91 -2.00 2.65 9.42
CA TYR A 91 -0.92 2.23 8.53
C TYR A 91 -0.72 3.28 7.45
N ASP A 92 0.30 4.11 7.63
CA ASP A 92 0.58 5.28 6.77
C ASP A 92 -0.70 6.13 6.52
N SER A 93 -1.03 6.41 5.27
CA SER A 93 -2.17 7.20 4.82
C SER A 93 -3.43 6.36 4.63
N VAL A 94 -3.34 5.04 4.78
CA VAL A 94 -4.47 4.12 4.62
C VAL A 94 -5.37 4.22 5.84
N LYS A 95 -6.58 4.72 5.62
CA LYS A 95 -7.65 4.72 6.62
C LYS A 95 -8.54 3.52 6.38
N PHE A 96 -8.59 2.64 7.38
CA PHE A 96 -9.59 1.58 7.41
C PHE A 96 -10.85 2.13 8.04
N GLN A 97 -12.01 1.74 7.52
CA GLN A 97 -13.30 2.16 8.06
C GLN A 97 -14.25 0.95 8.07
N ALA A 98 -15.27 0.96 8.94
CA ALA A 98 -16.34 -0.02 8.80
C ALA A 98 -16.95 0.07 7.38
N PRO A 99 -17.15 -1.04 6.65
CA PRO A 99 -17.14 -2.43 7.10
C PRO A 99 -15.85 -3.24 6.84
N ASP A 100 -14.69 -2.60 6.66
CA ASP A 100 -13.40 -3.28 6.38
C ASP A 100 -13.02 -4.33 7.44
N PHE A 101 -13.57 -4.22 8.65
CA PHE A 101 -13.54 -5.25 9.69
C PHE A 101 -14.95 -5.76 9.95
N ALA A 102 -15.28 -6.95 9.44
CA ALA A 102 -16.58 -7.57 9.61
C ALA A 102 -16.53 -8.65 10.70
N ALA A 103 -17.14 -8.37 11.86
CA ALA A 103 -17.25 -9.35 12.94
C ALA A 103 -18.32 -10.43 12.62
N ASN A 104 -17.95 -11.69 12.78
CA ASN A 104 -18.84 -12.83 12.69
C ASN A 104 -19.00 -13.49 14.07
N ALA A 105 -19.95 -12.99 14.86
CA ALA A 105 -20.19 -13.44 16.23
C ALA A 105 -20.58 -14.92 16.35
N GLY A 106 -21.12 -15.53 15.29
CA GLY A 106 -21.46 -16.96 15.30
C GLY A 106 -20.26 -17.89 15.15
N ALA A 107 -19.16 -17.39 14.57
CA ALA A 107 -17.93 -18.14 14.33
C ALA A 107 -16.74 -17.66 15.18
N ASP A 108 -16.93 -16.61 15.98
CA ASP A 108 -15.86 -15.91 16.72
C ASP A 108 -14.67 -15.49 15.82
N THR A 109 -15.00 -15.04 14.61
CA THR A 109 -14.02 -14.58 13.62
C THR A 109 -14.26 -13.14 13.18
N ILE A 110 -13.21 -12.49 12.67
CA ILE A 110 -13.25 -11.18 12.04
C ILE A 110 -12.71 -11.33 10.63
N THR A 111 -13.54 -11.00 9.64
CA THR A 111 -13.12 -10.93 8.24
C THR A 111 -12.61 -9.53 7.94
N ILE A 112 -11.34 -9.42 7.59
CA ILE A 112 -10.66 -8.18 7.24
C ILE A 112 -10.62 -8.07 5.72
N THR A 113 -11.22 -7.00 5.20
CA THR A 113 -11.27 -6.69 3.78
C THR A 113 -10.64 -5.32 3.56
N VAL A 114 -9.65 -5.24 2.68
CA VAL A 114 -9.06 -3.96 2.27
C VAL A 114 -9.60 -3.62 0.90
N ASN A 115 -10.38 -2.55 0.82
CA ASN A 115 -10.88 -2.02 -0.44
C ASN A 115 -9.92 -0.94 -0.94
N TYR A 116 -9.10 -1.28 -1.94
CA TYR A 116 -8.20 -0.31 -2.56
C TYR A 116 -8.83 0.27 -3.83
N ASN A 117 -9.15 1.57 -3.80
CA ASN A 117 -9.54 2.31 -5.00
C ASN A 117 -8.29 2.81 -5.72
N SER A 118 -7.75 1.97 -6.60
CA SER A 118 -6.79 2.43 -7.58
C SER A 118 -7.50 3.34 -8.59
N GLY A 119 -6.81 4.31 -9.19
CA GLY A 119 -7.35 5.08 -10.33
C GLY A 119 -7.67 4.23 -11.57
N GLN A 120 -7.52 2.90 -11.50
CA GLN A 120 -7.79 1.89 -12.53
C GLN A 120 -8.92 0.92 -12.15
N GLY A 121 -9.56 1.09 -10.98
CA GLY A 121 -10.63 0.21 -10.47
C GLY A 121 -10.42 -0.22 -9.02
N SER A 122 -11.49 -0.66 -8.36
CA SER A 122 -11.43 -1.20 -7.00
C SER A 122 -10.91 -2.63 -7.04
N ALA A 123 -9.75 -2.89 -6.45
CA ALA A 123 -9.20 -4.23 -6.32
C ALA A 123 -9.41 -4.70 -4.87
N THR A 124 -10.19 -5.77 -4.70
CA THR A 124 -10.36 -6.43 -3.40
C THR A 124 -9.31 -7.53 -3.29
N ILE A 125 -8.37 -7.37 -2.37
CA ILE A 125 -7.46 -8.45 -2.01
C ILE A 125 -8.26 -9.55 -1.32
N ALA A 126 -7.84 -10.79 -1.46
CA ALA A 126 -8.47 -11.91 -0.77
C ALA A 126 -8.62 -11.58 0.73
N PRO A 127 -9.84 -11.64 1.28
CA PRO A 127 -10.07 -11.27 2.67
C PRO A 127 -9.31 -12.23 3.60
N VAL A 128 -8.77 -11.66 4.68
CA VAL A 128 -8.08 -12.43 5.71
C VAL A 128 -9.02 -12.62 6.88
N ILE A 129 -9.09 -13.84 7.40
CA ILE A 129 -9.91 -14.17 8.57
C ILE A 129 -8.97 -14.19 9.78
N TRP A 130 -9.25 -13.32 10.75
CA TRP A 130 -8.70 -13.41 12.08
C TRP A 130 -9.66 -14.22 12.96
N GLU A 131 -9.12 -15.17 13.71
CA GLU A 131 -9.88 -15.97 14.67
C GLU A 131 -9.46 -15.55 16.08
N GLN A 132 -10.43 -15.50 17.00
CA GLN A 132 -10.13 -15.17 18.38
C GLN A 132 -9.26 -16.27 19.02
N PRO A 133 -8.18 -15.93 19.76
CA PRO A 133 -7.34 -16.91 20.45
C PRO A 133 -8.06 -17.66 21.57
#